data_AF-A0A951CAW5-F1
#
_entry.id   AF-A0A951CAW5-F1
#
_cell.length_a   1.000
_cell.length_b   1.000
_cell.length_c   1.000
_cell.angle_alpha   90.00
_cell.angle_beta   90.00
_cell.angle_gamma   90.00
#
_symmetry.space_group_name_H-M   'P 1'
#
loop_
_entity.id
_entity.type
_entity.pdbx_description
1 polymer ?
#
loop_
_entity_poly.entity_id
_entity_poly.type
_entity_poly.pdbx_seq_one_letter_code
_entity_poly.pdbx_strand_id
1 'polypeptide(L)'
;FMHEFYQRPRSGEVYNIGGGKQNACSILEAFRMVENITGEPQRWSYVDQHRAGDHICYYSDLRKMQTHYPRWGITKALPQIFEDITESWRQRLPQPISS
;
A
#
# COMPACT_ATOMS: atom_id res chain seq x y z
N PHE A 1 8.86 -9.07 -8.29
CA PHE A 1 9.88 -8.35 -9.06
C PHE A 1 11.27 -8.92 -8.84
N MET A 2 11.79 -8.93 -7.61
CA MET A 2 13.15 -9.42 -7.33
C MET A 2 13.43 -10.82 -7.90
N HIS A 3 12.46 -11.73 -7.82
CA HIS A 3 12.57 -13.05 -8.47
C HIS A 3 12.77 -12.96 -9.99
N GLU A 4 11.96 -12.18 -10.72
CA GLU A 4 12.10 -12.01 -12.17
C GLU A 4 13.40 -11.28 -12.55
N PHE A 5 13.81 -10.29 -11.76
CA PHE A 5 15.10 -9.61 -11.95
C PHE A 5 16.28 -10.57 -11.74
N TYR A 6 16.24 -11.39 -10.70
CA TYR A 6 17.27 -12.40 -10.44
C TYR A 6 17.40 -13.40 -11.59
N GLN A 7 16.28 -13.82 -12.18
CA GLN A 7 16.28 -14.75 -13.31
C GLN A 7 16.90 -14.14 -14.58
N ARG A 8 16.71 -12.83 -14.81
CA ARG A 8 17.16 -12.13 -16.02
C ARG A 8 17.61 -10.71 -15.69
N PRO A 9 18.77 -10.53 -15.01
CA PRO A 9 19.20 -9.22 -14.55
C PRO A 9 19.52 -8.30 -15.73
N ARG A 10 19.35 -7.00 -15.51
CA ARG A 10 19.71 -5.95 -16.48
C ARG A 10 20.62 -4.94 -15.80
N SER A 11 21.73 -4.61 -16.46
CA SER A 11 22.76 -3.70 -15.93
C SER A 11 22.38 -2.23 -16.13
N GLY A 12 22.71 -1.39 -15.15
CA GLY A 12 22.50 0.07 -15.23
C GLY A 12 21.03 0.53 -15.14
N GLU A 13 20.11 -0.37 -14.81
CA GLU A 13 18.68 -0.05 -14.79
C GLU A 13 18.21 0.47 -13.42
N VAL A 14 17.45 1.55 -13.45
CA VAL A 14 16.70 2.07 -12.30
C VAL A 14 15.21 1.81 -12.47
N TYR A 15 14.55 1.34 -11.41
CA TYR A 15 13.12 1.01 -11.38
C TYR A 15 12.43 1.63 -10.16
N ASN A 16 11.24 2.20 -10.36
CA ASN A 16 10.36 2.59 -9.27
C ASN A 16 9.62 1.35 -8.74
N ILE A 17 9.71 1.07 -7.45
CA ILE A 17 9.01 -0.06 -6.82
C ILE A 17 7.85 0.48 -5.97
N GLY A 18 6.68 -0.14 -6.09
CA GLY A 18 5.51 0.16 -5.27
C GLY A 18 4.25 -0.48 -5.83
N GLY A 19 3.08 -0.10 -5.29
CA GLY A 19 1.78 -0.66 -5.68
C GLY A 19 1.22 -0.15 -7.02
N GLY A 20 1.79 0.94 -7.55
CA GLY A 20 1.29 1.59 -8.76
C GLY A 20 -0.03 2.32 -8.56
N LYS A 21 -0.53 2.93 -9.64
CA LYS A 21 -1.75 3.75 -9.62
C LYS A 21 -2.98 2.99 -9.10
N GLN A 22 -3.11 1.70 -9.44
CA GLN A 22 -4.25 0.88 -9.04
C GLN A 22 -4.30 0.58 -7.53
N ASN A 23 -3.15 0.66 -6.84
CA ASN A 23 -3.07 0.48 -5.40
C ASN A 23 -2.69 1.78 -4.67
N ALA A 24 -3.04 2.94 -5.25
CA ALA A 24 -2.91 4.22 -4.59
C ALA A 24 -4.25 4.61 -3.94
N CYS A 25 -4.19 5.25 -2.78
CA CYS A 25 -5.34 5.90 -2.15
C CYS A 25 -4.89 7.13 -1.36
N SER A 26 -5.82 8.04 -1.13
CA SER A 26 -5.70 9.13 -0.17
C SER A 26 -5.80 8.60 1.28
N ILE A 27 -5.39 9.44 2.24
CA ILE A 27 -5.54 9.13 3.67
C ILE A 27 -7.02 8.96 4.06
N LEU A 28 -7.92 9.76 3.47
CA LEU A 28 -9.35 9.68 3.77
C LEU A 28 -9.97 8.40 3.21
N GLU A 29 -9.54 7.92 2.05
CA GLU A 29 -9.95 6.61 1.53
C GLU A 29 -9.42 5.48 2.41
N ALA A 30 -8.17 5.57 2.86
CA ALA A 30 -7.60 4.59 3.79
C ALA A 30 -8.40 4.50 5.10
N PHE A 31 -8.80 5.64 5.69
CA PHE A 31 -9.65 5.65 6.88
C PHE A 31 -10.98 4.94 6.64
N ARG A 32 -11.66 5.22 5.53
CA ARG A 32 -12.92 4.56 5.16
C ARG A 32 -12.74 3.06 4.95
N MET A 33 -11.64 2.63 4.31
CA MET A 33 -11.36 1.20 4.10
C MET A 33 -11.16 0.47 5.43
N VAL A 34 -10.42 1.07 6.37
CA VAL A 34 -10.22 0.48 7.70
C VAL A 34 -11.55 0.45 8.47
N GLU A 35 -12.29 1.55 8.50
CA GLU A 35 -13.59 1.64 9.17
C GLU A 35 -14.59 0.60 8.63
N ASN A 36 -14.63 0.38 7.32
CA ASN A 36 -15.48 -0.66 6.72
C ASN A 36 -15.11 -2.08 7.19
N ILE A 37 -13.84 -2.34 7.54
CA ILE A 37 -13.37 -3.66 8.00
C ILE A 37 -13.55 -3.81 9.52
N THR A 38 -13.33 -2.74 10.28
CA THR A 38 -13.32 -2.77 11.75
C THR A 38 -14.66 -2.41 12.38
N GLY A 39 -15.51 -1.65 11.68
CA GLY A 39 -16.68 -0.99 12.25
C GLY A 39 -16.35 0.24 13.11
N GLU A 40 -15.07 0.62 13.18
CA GLU A 40 -14.58 1.67 14.08
C GLU A 40 -14.07 2.89 13.29
N PRO A 41 -14.69 4.08 13.43
CA PRO A 41 -14.29 5.27 12.71
C PRO A 41 -12.96 5.82 13.24
N GLN A 42 -12.12 6.32 12.34
CA GLN A 42 -10.87 6.96 12.74
C GLN A 42 -11.10 8.36 13.32
N ARG A 43 -10.44 8.62 14.44
CA ARG A 43 -10.43 9.94 15.09
C ARG A 43 -9.24 10.73 14.60
N TRP A 44 -9.48 11.84 13.92
CA TRP A 44 -8.44 12.68 13.34
C TRP A 44 -8.87 14.16 13.32
N SER A 45 -7.90 15.04 13.15
CA SER A 45 -8.09 16.48 12.93
C SER A 45 -7.19 16.94 11.80
N TYR A 46 -7.67 17.82 10.93
CA TYR A 46 -6.83 18.43 9.91
C TYR A 46 -5.91 19.49 10.53
N VAL A 47 -4.64 19.47 10.14
CA VAL A 47 -3.69 20.53 10.47
C VAL A 47 -3.29 21.18 9.16
N ASP A 48 -3.56 22.47 9.01
CA ASP A 48 -3.30 23.23 7.77
C ASP A 48 -1.82 23.57 7.54
N GLN A 49 -0.94 22.79 8.16
CA GLN A 49 0.50 22.88 8.00
C GLN A 49 0.96 21.64 7.26
N HIS A 50 1.30 21.81 5.98
CA HIS A 50 1.94 20.76 5.21
C HIS A 50 3.33 20.47 5.78
N ARG A 51 3.72 19.19 5.85
CA ARG A 51 5.09 18.81 6.17
C ARG A 51 6.00 19.25 5.03
N ALA A 52 7.07 19.96 5.36
CA ALA A 52 8.03 20.41 4.36
C ALA A 52 8.62 19.21 3.62
N GLY A 53 8.51 19.20 2.29
CA GLY A 53 8.99 18.11 1.44
C GLY A 53 7.95 17.02 1.12
N ASP A 54 6.73 17.07 1.66
CA ASP A 54 5.68 16.13 1.27
C ASP A 54 5.25 16.36 -0.19
N HIS A 55 5.19 15.28 -0.97
CA HIS A 55 4.50 15.28 -2.25
C HIS A 55 2.99 15.15 -2.02
N ILE A 56 2.20 16.00 -2.70
CA ILE A 56 0.72 15.95 -2.62
C ILE A 56 0.19 14.56 -3.00
N CYS A 57 0.75 13.96 -4.05
CA CYS A 57 0.39 12.63 -4.50
C CYS A 57 1.63 11.95 -5.12
N TYR A 58 1.88 10.71 -4.72
CA TYR A 58 2.90 9.87 -5.31
C TYR A 58 2.37 8.44 -5.50
N TYR A 59 2.55 7.91 -6.70
CA TYR A 59 2.43 6.48 -6.98
C TYR A 59 3.55 6.06 -7.92
N SER A 60 4.04 4.84 -7.76
CA SER A 60 5.13 4.32 -8.59
C SER A 60 4.65 4.09 -10.03
N ASP A 61 5.37 4.64 -11.02
CA ASP A 61 5.19 4.24 -12.41
C ASP A 61 5.86 2.88 -12.65
N LEU A 62 5.04 1.86 -12.87
CA LEU A 62 5.48 0.47 -13.01
C LEU A 62 5.68 0.03 -14.47
N ARG A 63 5.42 0.92 -15.45
CA ARG A 63 5.46 0.56 -16.88
C ARG A 63 6.79 -0.05 -17.28
N LYS A 64 7.91 0.51 -16.82
CA LYS A 64 9.26 0.00 -17.14
C LYS A 64 9.47 -1.43 -16.64
N MET A 65 9.03 -1.73 -15.42
CA MET A 65 9.13 -3.08 -14.85
C MET A 65 8.25 -4.07 -15.62
N GLN A 66 7.01 -3.68 -15.97
CA GLN A 66 6.08 -4.50 -16.73
C GLN A 66 6.60 -4.79 -18.15
N THR A 67 7.19 -3.80 -18.81
CA THR A 67 7.82 -3.98 -20.13
C THR A 67 9.02 -4.91 -20.07
N HIS A 68 9.91 -4.75 -19.08
CA HIS A 68 11.10 -5.59 -18.96
C HIS A 68 10.80 -7.00 -18.45
N TYR A 69 9.76 -7.16 -17.64
CA TYR A 69 9.39 -8.41 -16.98
C TYR A 69 7.87 -8.63 -17.11
N PRO A 70 7.35 -9.02 -18.29
CA PRO A 70 5.92 -9.12 -18.55
C PRO A 70 5.22 -10.24 -17.76
N ARG A 71 5.98 -11.17 -17.18
CA ARG A 71 5.45 -12.20 -16.25
C ARG A 71 5.25 -11.67 -14.84
N TRP A 72 5.76 -10.48 -14.53
CA TRP A 72 5.57 -9.84 -13.25
C TRP A 72 4.36 -8.89 -13.27
N GLY A 73 3.55 -8.98 -12.22
CA GLY A 73 2.47 -8.03 -11.94
C GLY A 73 2.20 -7.93 -10.45
N ILE A 74 1.35 -6.98 -10.06
CA ILE A 74 0.83 -6.86 -8.70
C ILE A 74 -0.22 -7.95 -8.48
N THR A 75 -0.11 -8.69 -7.38
CA THR A 75 -1.02 -9.80 -7.06
C THR A 75 -1.93 -9.52 -5.86
N LYS A 76 -1.60 -8.50 -5.06
CA LYS A 76 -2.37 -8.08 -3.89
C LYS A 76 -3.04 -6.75 -4.21
N ALA A 77 -4.36 -6.78 -4.36
CA ALA A 77 -5.15 -5.57 -4.55
C ALA A 77 -5.22 -4.75 -3.26
N LEU A 78 -5.45 -3.45 -3.38
CA LEU A 78 -5.48 -2.54 -2.25
C LEU A 78 -6.45 -2.96 -1.11
N PRO A 79 -7.70 -3.40 -1.38
CA PRO A 79 -8.59 -3.86 -0.31
C PRO A 79 -8.01 -5.03 0.50
N GLN A 80 -7.41 -6.01 -0.20
CA GLN A 80 -6.78 -7.15 0.44
C GLN A 80 -5.62 -6.73 1.37
N ILE A 81 -4.88 -5.68 1.01
CA ILE A 81 -3.79 -5.17 1.85
C ILE A 81 -4.36 -4.63 3.17
N PHE A 82 -5.47 -3.89 3.14
CA PHE A 82 -6.11 -3.39 4.36
C PHE A 82 -6.70 -4.51 5.22
N GLU A 83 -7.29 -5.54 4.60
CA GLU A 83 -7.74 -6.75 5.29
C GLU A 83 -6.58 -7.46 5.98
N ASP A 84 -5.49 -7.74 5.24
CA ASP A 84 -4.30 -8.42 5.74
C ASP A 84 -3.67 -7.64 6.92
N ILE A 85 -3.57 -6.31 6.82
CA ILE A 85 -3.06 -5.45 7.90
C ILE A 85 -3.98 -5.49 9.12
N THR A 86 -5.28 -5.35 8.92
CA THR A 86 -6.27 -5.31 10.01
C THR A 86 -6.28 -6.62 10.78
N GLU A 87 -6.30 -7.74 10.07
CA GLU A 87 -6.24 -9.08 10.66
C GLU A 87 -4.93 -9.30 11.43
N SER A 88 -3.81 -8.87 10.87
CA SER A 88 -2.52 -8.95 11.53
C SER A 88 -2.50 -8.16 12.85
N TRP A 89 -3.18 -7.01 12.94
CA TRP A 89 -3.30 -6.26 14.18
C TRP A 89 -4.25 -6.90 15.19
N ARG A 90 -5.37 -7.47 14.75
CA ARG A 90 -6.28 -8.22 15.63
C ARG A 90 -5.57 -9.35 16.36
N GLN A 91 -4.64 -10.04 15.69
CA GLN A 91 -3.86 -11.12 16.29
C GLN A 91 -2.81 -10.62 17.30
N ARG A 92 -2.27 -9.41 17.13
CA ARG A 92 -1.25 -8.84 18.02
C ARG A 92 -1.85 -8.15 19.25
N LEU A 93 -3.05 -7.61 19.12
CA LEU A 93 -3.71 -6.90 20.20
C LEU A 93 -4.33 -7.89 21.20
N PRO A 94 -4.27 -7.59 22.50
CA PRO A 94 -5.01 -8.35 23.50
C PRO A 94 -6.49 -8.33 23.15
N GLN A 95 -7.11 -9.51 23.12
CA GLN A 95 -8.55 -9.58 22.97
C GLN A 95 -9.19 -8.97 24.23
N PRO A 96 -10.21 -8.10 24.08
CA PRO A 96 -10.92 -7.58 25.23
C PRO A 96 -11.47 -8.76 26.03
N ILE A 97 -11.25 -8.71 27.35
CA ILE A 97 -11.79 -9.72 28.26
C ILE A 97 -13.31 -9.61 28.16
N SER A 98 -13.95 -10.69 27.68
CA SER A 98 -15.40 -10.80 27.65
C SER A 98 -15.92 -10.66 29.09
N SER A 99 -16.80 -9.68 29.30
CA SER A 99 -17.58 -9.53 30.55
C SER A 99 -18.65 -10.59 30.66
#